data_AF-A0A8T1ZWL8-F1
#
_entry.id   AF-A0A8T1ZWL8-F1
#
_cell.length_a   1.000
_cell.length_b   1.000
_cell.length_c   1.000
_cell.angle_alpha   90.00
_cell.angle_beta   90.00
_cell.angle_gamma   90.00
#
_symmetry.space_group_name_H-M   'P 1'
#
loop_
_entity.id
_entity.type
_entity.pdbx_description
1 polymer ?
#
loop_
_entity_poly.entity_id
_entity_poly.type
_entity_poly.pdbx_seq_one_letter_code
_entity_poly.pdbx_strand_id
1 'polypeptide(L)'
;MGVSEVKQCDSGKEALRLVTEGLTQRREEQGSVDNLPFDYIFMDCQMPDMDDEYEATREIRKVEKSYGVRIPVIALSGHDPGLREARETIQAGMDAFLDKT
;
A
#
# COMPACT_ATOMS: atom_id res chain seq x y z
N MET A 1 8.04 2.68 -24.05
CA MET A 1 7.79 3.88 -23.23
C MET A 1 6.90 3.43 -22.08
N GLY A 2 7.47 3.15 -20.92
CA GLY A 2 6.70 2.74 -19.75
C GLY A 2 5.95 3.97 -19.23
N VAL A 3 4.62 3.88 -19.16
CA VAL A 3 3.82 4.94 -18.59
C VAL A 3 3.99 4.83 -17.07
N SER A 4 4.62 5.82 -16.44
CA SER A 4 4.60 5.94 -14.98
C SER A 4 3.26 6.53 -14.59
N GLU A 5 2.26 5.66 -14.38
CA GLU A 5 0.93 6.07 -13.90
C GLU A 5 0.97 6.16 -12.37
N VAL A 6 0.55 7.31 -11.83
CA VAL A 6 0.37 7.50 -10.39
C VAL A 6 -1.13 7.61 -10.13
N LYS A 7 -1.65 6.72 -9.28
CA LYS A 7 -3.01 6.81 -8.77
C LYS A 7 -2.96 7.37 -7.35
N GLN A 8 -3.55 8.54 -7.15
CA GLN A 8 -3.67 9.17 -5.85
C GLN A 8 -5.04 8.86 -5.25
N CYS A 9 -5.08 8.66 -3.93
CA CYS A 9 -6.29 8.48 -3.16
C CYS A 9 -6.17 9.17 -1.80
N ASP A 10 -7.30 9.59 -1.24
CA ASP A 10 -7.34 10.41 -0.02
C ASP A 10 -7.68 9.61 1.25
N SER A 11 -7.78 8.27 1.15
CA SER A 11 -8.04 7.41 2.31
C SER A 11 -7.51 5.99 2.11
N GLY A 12 -7.25 5.30 3.23
CA GLY A 12 -6.89 3.89 3.22
C GLY A 12 -7.95 2.96 2.58
N LYS A 13 -9.24 3.32 2.68
CA LYS A 13 -10.34 2.57 2.04
C LYS A 13 -10.27 2.63 0.51
N GLU A 14 -10.00 3.81 -0.03
CA GLU A 14 -9.81 3.98 -1.48
C GLU A 14 -8.54 3.26 -1.96
N ALA A 15 -7.45 3.31 -1.18
CA ALA A 15 -6.23 2.55 -1.48
C ALA A 15 -6.50 1.04 -1.58
N LEU A 16 -7.20 0.48 -0.58
CA LEU A 16 -7.60 -0.94 -0.58
C LEU A 16 -8.46 -1.28 -1.80
N ARG A 17 -9.41 -0.41 -2.17
CA ARG A 17 -10.28 -0.59 -3.33
C ARG A 17 -9.46 -0.65 -4.63
N LEU A 18 -8.56 0.30 -4.85
CA LEU A 18 -7.70 0.35 -6.04
C LEU A 18 -6.82 -0.89 -6.17
N VAL A 19 -6.22 -1.35 -5.07
CA VAL A 19 -5.40 -2.58 -5.05
C VAL A 19 -6.26 -3.80 -5.37
N THR A 20 -7.44 -3.91 -4.77
CA THR A 20 -8.35 -5.04 -4.98
C THR A 20 -8.85 -5.08 -6.42
N GLU A 21 -9.26 -3.94 -6.98
CA GLU A 21 -9.70 -3.80 -8.36
C GLU A 21 -8.57 -4.19 -9.34
N GLY A 22 -7.37 -3.66 -9.13
CA GLY A 22 -6.21 -3.97 -9.98
C GLY A 22 -5.82 -5.45 -9.95
N LEU A 23 -5.85 -6.08 -8.78
CA LEU A 23 -5.59 -7.52 -8.64
C LEU A 23 -6.70 -8.38 -9.28
N THR A 24 -7.95 -7.93 -9.20
CA THR A 24 -9.09 -8.62 -9.82
C THR A 24 -9.00 -8.55 -11.34
N GLN A 25 -8.75 -7.37 -11.91
CA GLN A 25 -8.57 -7.17 -13.35
C GLN A 25 -7.43 -8.02 -13.91
N ARG A 26 -6.30 -8.09 -13.18
CA ARG A 26 -5.18 -8.98 -13.54
C ARG A 26 -5.58 -10.46 -13.63
N ARG A 27 -6.49 -10.92 -12.76
CA ARG A 27 -6.94 -12.32 -12.77
C ARG A 27 -7.76 -12.64 -14.01
N GLU A 28 -8.47 -11.65 -14.55
CA GLU A 28 -9.29 -11.77 -15.75
C GLU A 28 -8.45 -11.65 -17.03
N GLU A 29 -7.42 -10.81 -17.01
CA GLU A 29 -6.44 -10.65 -18.09
C GLU A 29 -5.38 -11.77 -18.06
N GLN A 30 -5.80 -12.97 -18.47
CA GLN A 30 -4.91 -14.12 -18.61
C GLN A 30 -3.74 -13.83 -19.56
N GLY A 31 -2.51 -13.69 -19.05
CA GLY A 31 -1.34 -13.68 -19.94
C GLY A 31 0.03 -13.30 -19.37
N SER A 32 0.14 -12.62 -18.23
CA SER A 32 1.46 -12.26 -17.68
C SER A 32 1.56 -12.52 -16.19
N VAL A 33 2.51 -13.39 -15.81
CA VAL A 33 2.72 -13.83 -14.43
C VAL A 33 3.41 -12.75 -13.59
N ASP A 34 3.98 -11.73 -14.22
CA ASP A 34 4.97 -10.86 -13.55
C ASP A 34 4.55 -9.40 -13.36
N ASN A 35 3.38 -8.96 -13.84
CA ASN A 35 2.98 -7.56 -13.71
C ASN A 35 1.98 -7.29 -12.57
N LEU A 36 2.46 -6.77 -11.44
CA LEU A 36 1.60 -6.28 -10.37
C LEU A 36 0.77 -5.08 -10.86
N PRO A 37 -0.43 -4.82 -10.30
CA PRO A 37 -1.18 -3.60 -10.65
C PRO A 37 -0.46 -2.31 -10.23
N PHE A 38 0.43 -2.42 -9.25
CA PHE A 38 1.28 -1.34 -8.77
C PHE A 38 2.66 -1.91 -8.42
N ASP A 39 3.71 -1.16 -8.77
CA ASP A 39 5.08 -1.50 -8.37
C ASP A 39 5.35 -1.13 -6.90
N TYR A 40 4.73 -0.05 -6.42
CA TYR A 40 4.88 0.49 -5.06
C TYR A 40 3.60 1.17 -4.60
N ILE A 41 3.33 1.11 -3.30
CA ILE A 41 2.30 1.90 -2.63
C ILE A 41 3.01 2.80 -1.62
N PHE A 42 2.82 4.11 -1.75
CA PHE A 42 3.23 5.06 -0.72
C PHE A 42 2.04 5.35 0.19
N MET A 43 2.19 5.07 1.48
CA MET A 43 1.14 5.23 2.48
C MET A 43 1.52 6.35 3.45
N ASP A 44 0.71 7.40 3.52
CA ASP A 44 0.97 8.56 4.37
C ASP A 44 0.56 8.30 5.83
N CYS A 45 1.51 8.18 6.75
CA CYS A 45 1.22 7.90 8.16
C CYS A 45 0.69 9.11 8.96
N GLN A 46 0.49 10.26 8.32
CA GLN A 46 0.03 11.50 8.99
C GLN A 46 -1.44 11.87 8.76
N MET A 47 -2.32 10.89 8.51
CA MET A 47 -3.75 11.23 8.40
C MET A 47 -4.37 11.56 9.77
N PRO A 48 -5.37 12.45 9.81
CA PRO A 48 -6.02 12.88 11.06
C PRO A 48 -6.70 11.73 11.82
N ASP A 49 -7.07 10.65 11.12
CA ASP A 49 -7.62 9.42 11.67
C ASP A 49 -6.57 8.28 11.60
N MET A 50 -5.52 8.41 12.41
CA MET A 50 -4.29 7.59 12.48
C MET A 50 -4.45 6.04 12.44
N ASP A 51 -5.66 5.49 12.54
CA ASP A 51 -5.90 4.04 12.44
C ASP A 51 -6.18 3.58 10.99
N ASP A 52 -6.68 4.47 10.12
CA ASP A 52 -7.16 4.12 8.78
C ASP A 52 -6.02 3.60 7.87
N GLU A 53 -4.78 4.08 8.01
CA GLU A 53 -3.67 3.72 7.10
C GLU A 53 -3.00 2.40 7.47
N TYR A 54 -2.79 2.17 8.77
CA TYR A 54 -2.28 0.89 9.25
C TYR A 54 -3.30 -0.21 9.02
N GLU A 55 -4.59 0.07 9.22
CA GLU A 55 -5.66 -0.87 8.91
C GLU A 55 -5.75 -1.16 7.40
N ALA A 56 -5.68 -0.13 6.56
CA ALA A 56 -5.65 -0.31 5.11
C ALA A 56 -4.48 -1.20 4.68
N THR A 57 -3.28 -1.00 5.25
CA THR A 57 -2.14 -1.86 4.95
C THR A 57 -2.41 -3.32 5.37
N ARG A 58 -2.98 -3.54 6.55
CA ARG A 58 -3.36 -4.89 7.01
C ARG A 58 -4.37 -5.56 6.08
N GLU A 59 -5.37 -4.82 5.60
CA GLU A 59 -6.35 -5.32 4.64
C GLU A 59 -5.72 -5.60 3.27
N ILE A 60 -4.84 -4.71 2.78
CA ILE A 60 -4.06 -4.95 1.55
C ILE A 60 -3.27 -6.26 1.67
N ARG A 61 -2.59 -6.51 2.80
CA ARG A 61 -1.87 -7.78 3.02
C ARG A 61 -2.78 -9.00 2.99
N LYS A 62 -4.02 -8.90 3.50
CA LYS A 62 -5.01 -9.98 3.42
C LYS A 62 -5.42 -10.26 1.97
N VAL A 63 -5.68 -9.21 1.19
CA VAL A 63 -6.02 -9.33 -0.23
C VAL A 63 -4.85 -9.93 -1.00
N GLU A 64 -3.64 -9.38 -0.88
CA GLU A 64 -2.43 -9.88 -1.52
C GLU A 64 -2.19 -11.37 -1.28
N LYS A 65 -2.38 -11.84 -0.04
CA LYS A 65 -2.23 -13.25 0.33
C LYS A 65 -3.18 -14.15 -0.47
N SER A 66 -4.40 -13.69 -0.78
CA SER A 66 -5.37 -14.45 -1.58
C SER A 66 -4.98 -14.54 -3.07
N TYR A 67 -4.18 -13.59 -3.56
CA TYR A 67 -3.64 -13.56 -4.93
C TYR A 67 -2.22 -14.12 -5.04
N GLY A 68 -1.56 -14.42 -3.92
CA GLY A 68 -0.19 -14.94 -3.89
C GLY A 68 0.87 -13.93 -4.31
N VAL A 69 0.61 -12.63 -4.10
CA VAL A 69 1.49 -11.52 -4.49
C VAL A 69 1.94 -10.72 -3.26
N ARG A 70 2.87 -9.79 -3.46
CA ARG A 70 3.25 -8.78 -2.45
C ARG A 70 3.68 -7.50 -3.15
N ILE A 71 2.92 -6.43 -2.95
CA ILE A 71 3.24 -5.09 -3.43
C ILE A 71 4.01 -4.38 -2.30
N PRO A 72 5.19 -3.81 -2.57
CA PRO A 72 5.90 -2.99 -1.59
C PRO A 72 5.02 -1.83 -1.07
N VAL A 73 4.81 -1.78 0.24
CA VAL A 73 4.13 -0.66 0.91
C VAL A 73 5.16 0.14 1.70
N ILE A 74 5.34 1.40 1.31
CA ILE A 74 6.33 2.32 1.88
C ILE A 74 5.60 3.37 2.71
N ALA A 75 5.87 3.41 4.00
CA ALA A 75 5.37 4.45 4.90
C ALA A 75 6.03 5.79 4.58
N LEU A 76 5.23 6.85 4.50
CA LEU A 76 5.69 8.24 4.41
C LEU A 76 5.28 8.99 5.67
N SER A 77 6.23 9.61 6.37
CA SER A 77 5.95 10.51 7.50
C SER A 77 6.64 11.85 7.31
N GLY A 78 6.06 12.92 7.83
CA GLY A 78 6.67 14.26 7.87
C GLY A 78 7.44 14.56 9.16
N HIS A 79 7.74 13.53 9.96
CA HIS A 79 8.55 13.64 11.17
C HIS A 79 9.26 12.32 11.47
N ASP A 80 10.26 12.37 12.35
CA ASP A 80 10.95 11.19 12.87
C ASP A 80 9.94 10.24 13.52
N PRO A 81 9.73 9.03 12.97
CA PRO A 81 8.72 8.13 13.45
C PRO A 81 9.06 7.74 14.90
N GLY A 82 8.30 8.30 15.84
CA GLY A 82 8.43 7.92 17.24
C GLY A 82 8.23 6.41 17.41
N LEU A 83 8.67 5.87 18.55
CA LEU A 83 8.64 4.42 18.83
C LEU A 83 7.27 3.76 18.51
N ARG A 84 6.17 4.49 18.73
CA ARG A 84 4.82 4.01 18.44
C ARG A 84 4.60 3.81 16.94
N GLU A 85 4.85 4.82 16.12
CA GLU A 85 4.62 4.77 14.66
C GLU A 85 5.52 3.75 13.99
N ALA A 86 6.79 3.68 14.39
CA ALA A 86 7.70 2.65 13.92
C ALA A 86 7.16 1.24 14.21
N ARG A 87 6.61 1.03 15.42
CA ARG A 87 6.02 -0.25 15.80
C ARG A 87 4.73 -0.55 15.03
N GLU A 88 3.86 0.44 14.82
CA GLU A 88 2.63 0.25 14.05
C GLU A 88 2.92 -0.03 12.56
N THR A 89 3.90 0.67 11.97
CA THR A 89 4.40 0.44 10.60
C THR A 89 4.84 -1.01 10.40
N ILE A 90 5.67 -1.53 11.32
CA ILE A 90 6.15 -2.92 11.28
C ILE A 90 4.99 -3.90 11.48
N GLN A 91 4.12 -3.66 12.46
CA GLN A 91 2.99 -4.56 12.77
C GLN A 91 1.94 -4.59 11.66
N ALA A 92 1.70 -3.47 10.97
CA ALA A 92 0.82 -3.40 9.82
C ALA A 92 1.39 -4.17 8.61
N GLY A 93 2.71 -4.38 8.58
CA GLY A 93 3.40 -5.11 7.53
C GLY A 93 3.86 -4.22 6.38
N MET A 94 4.17 -2.95 6.64
CA MET A 94 4.86 -2.07 5.69
C MET A 94 6.32 -2.52 5.51
N ASP A 95 6.88 -2.32 4.32
CA ASP A 95 8.20 -2.86 3.94
C ASP A 95 9.34 -1.87 4.15
N ALA A 96 9.04 -0.57 4.07
CA ALA A 96 10.02 0.49 4.25
C ALA A 96 9.37 1.75 4.82
N PHE A 97 10.21 2.66 5.29
CA PHE A 97 9.83 3.96 5.79
C PHE A 97 10.66 5.03 5.08
N LEU A 98 10.01 6.13 4.71
CA LEU A 98 10.61 7.29 4.09
C LEU A 98 10.14 8.55 4.83
N ASP A 99 11.12 9.38 5.16
CA ASP A 99 10.88 10.71 5.71
C ASP A 99 10.57 11.69 4.57
N LYS A 100 9.53 12.52 4.74
CA LYS A 100 9.16 13.60 3.83
C LYS A 100 9.99 14.87 4.07
N THR A 101 10.80 14.90 5.14
CA THR A 101 11.57 16.07 5.57
C THR A 101 12.91 16.21 4.86
#